data_AF-X0PFF0-F1
#
_entry.id   AF-X0PFF0-F1
#
_cell.length_a   1.000
_cell.length_b   1.000
_cell.length_c   1.000
_cell.angle_alpha   90.00
_cell.angle_beta   90.00
_cell.angle_gamma   90.00
#
_symmetry.space_group_name_H-M   'P 1'
#
loop_
_entity.id
_entity.type
_entity.pdbx_description
1 polymer ?
#
loop_
_entity_poly.entity_id
_entity_poly.type
_entity_poly.pdbx_seq_one_letter_code
_entity_poly.pdbx_strand_id
1 'polypeptide(L)'
;MSLEYPENMRELEDKFAIKKARDPKVTKEQVMRQTIQDTFQAYLDYAEDGHYDTGKLVGNEIQVFDLNNQVTKRIQPLGDSFEQDFEANADRLLGYLEDEADKVADM
;
A
#
# COMPACT_ATOMS: atom_id res chain seq x y z
N MET A 1 0.80 3.73 -18.21
CA MET A 1 1.28 2.42 -17.72
C MET A 1 0.19 1.90 -16.80
N SER A 2 -0.41 0.74 -17.08
CA SER A 2 -1.29 0.11 -16.10
C SER A 2 -0.39 -0.34 -14.96
N LEU A 3 -0.41 0.40 -13.85
CA LEU A 3 0.19 -0.08 -12.63
C LEU A 3 -0.66 -1.30 -12.22
N GLU A 4 -0.09 -2.51 -12.34
CA GLU A 4 -0.74 -3.80 -12.00
C GLU A 4 -0.89 -3.94 -10.48
N TYR A 5 -1.67 -3.05 -9.86
CA TYR A 5 -2.10 -3.22 -8.49
C TYR A 5 -3.29 -4.16 -8.46
N PRO A 6 -3.26 -5.17 -7.59
CA PRO A 6 -4.45 -5.94 -7.29
C PRO A 6 -5.55 -5.01 -6.81
N GLU A 7 -6.56 -4.78 -7.65
CA GLU A 7 -7.74 -4.01 -7.26
C GLU A 7 -8.69 -4.83 -6.39
N ASN A 8 -8.47 -6.15 -6.31
CA ASN A 8 -9.32 -7.09 -5.60
C ASN A 8 -8.53 -8.29 -5.04
N MET A 9 -9.12 -8.96 -4.04
CA MET A 9 -8.52 -10.13 -3.39
C MET A 9 -8.16 -11.25 -4.40
N ARG A 10 -8.91 -11.37 -5.50
CA ARG A 10 -8.68 -12.38 -6.54
C ARG A 10 -7.38 -12.16 -7.31
N GLU A 11 -7.06 -10.92 -7.66
CA GLU A 11 -5.78 -10.58 -8.29
C GLU A 11 -4.62 -10.69 -7.32
N LEU A 12 -4.89 -10.40 -6.04
CA LEU A 12 -3.91 -10.56 -4.97
C LEU A 12 -3.56 -12.03 -4.76
N GLU A 13 -4.53 -12.92 -4.88
CA GLU A 13 -4.35 -14.36 -4.84
C GLU A 13 -3.54 -14.90 -6.03
N ASP A 14 -3.73 -14.34 -7.22
CA ASP A 14 -2.93 -14.69 -8.40
C ASP A 14 -1.46 -14.27 -8.21
N LYS A 15 -1.24 -13.01 -7.78
CA LYS A 15 0.08 -12.49 -7.42
C LYS A 15 0.72 -13.31 -6.28
N PHE A 16 -0.07 -13.73 -5.30
CA PHE A 16 0.37 -14.61 -4.22
C PHE A 16 0.76 -15.99 -4.74
N ALA A 17 -0.01 -16.60 -5.64
CA ALA A 17 0.31 -17.89 -6.24
C ALA A 17 1.65 -17.83 -7.00
N ILE A 18 1.88 -16.76 -7.77
CA ILE A 18 3.14 -16.52 -8.49
C ILE A 18 4.30 -16.35 -7.51
N LYS A 19 4.14 -15.53 -6.47
CA LYS A 19 5.18 -15.34 -5.45
C LYS A 19 5.44 -16.61 -4.66
N LYS A 20 4.41 -17.37 -4.29
CA LYS A 20 4.52 -18.64 -3.57
C LYS A 20 5.23 -19.71 -4.40
N ALA A 21 5.03 -19.69 -5.72
CA ALA A 21 5.75 -20.57 -6.62
C ALA A 21 7.25 -20.26 -6.68
N ARG A 22 7.65 -19.00 -6.47
CA ARG A 22 9.07 -18.58 -6.38
C ARG A 22 9.64 -18.74 -4.97
N ASP A 23 8.86 -18.38 -3.95
CA ASP A 23 9.22 -18.35 -2.54
C ASP A 23 8.17 -19.09 -1.70
N PRO A 24 8.38 -20.38 -1.37
CA PRO A 24 7.40 -21.19 -0.64
C PRO A 24 7.18 -20.76 0.81
N LYS A 25 7.97 -19.80 1.33
CA LYS A 25 7.83 -19.24 2.67
C LYS A 25 6.95 -17.99 2.73
N VAL A 26 6.57 -17.43 1.58
CA VAL A 26 5.75 -16.22 1.55
C VAL A 26 4.33 -16.53 2.01
N THR A 27 3.77 -15.67 2.87
CA THR A 27 2.37 -15.78 3.31
C THR A 27 1.48 -14.81 2.54
N LYS A 28 0.17 -15.10 2.49
CA LYS A 28 -0.82 -14.23 1.81
C LYS A 28 -0.83 -12.84 2.43
N GLU A 29 -0.75 -12.76 3.76
CA GLU A 29 -0.59 -11.52 4.52
C GLU A 29 0.65 -10.71 4.09
N GLN A 30 1.82 -11.35 3.94
CA GLN A 30 3.01 -10.62 3.49
C GLN A 30 2.87 -10.08 2.07
N VAL A 31 2.26 -10.85 1.16
CA VAL A 31 1.97 -10.37 -0.19
C VAL A 31 0.96 -9.24 -0.14
N MET A 32 -0.05 -9.33 0.71
CA MET A 32 -1.07 -8.29 0.90
C MET A 32 -0.47 -6.99 1.41
N ARG A 33 0.29 -7.03 2.50
CA ARG A 33 1.01 -5.88 3.04
C ARG A 33 1.95 -5.25 2.02
N GLN A 34 2.67 -6.07 1.27
CA GLN A 34 3.60 -5.58 0.26
C GLN A 34 2.87 -4.93 -0.91
N THR A 35 1.74 -5.51 -1.34
CA THR A 35 0.86 -4.89 -2.34
C THR A 35 0.34 -3.55 -1.87
N ILE A 36 -0.24 -3.48 -0.66
CA ILE A 36 -0.82 -2.25 -0.11
C ILE A 36 0.24 -1.15 -0.04
N GLN A 37 1.45 -1.49 0.40
CA GLN A 37 2.57 -0.56 0.43
C GLN A 37 2.98 -0.09 -0.98
N ASP A 38 3.10 -1.01 -1.94
CA ASP A 38 3.48 -0.71 -3.34
C ASP A 38 2.44 0.21 -4.01
N THR A 39 1.16 -0.06 -3.78
CA THR A 39 0.06 0.76 -4.27
C THR A 39 0.07 2.15 -3.66
N PHE A 40 0.18 2.25 -2.33
CA PHE A 40 0.28 3.55 -1.65
C PHE A 40 1.50 4.34 -2.14
N GLN A 41 2.66 3.69 -2.27
CA GLN A 41 3.87 4.34 -2.74
C GLN A 41 3.72 4.93 -4.14
N ALA A 42 2.95 4.28 -5.01
CA ALA A 42 2.73 4.80 -6.34
C ALA A 42 1.67 5.89 -6.42
N TYR A 43 0.67 5.86 -5.54
CA TYR A 43 -0.21 7.02 -5.36
C TYR A 43 0.58 8.23 -4.88
N LEU A 44 1.49 8.02 -3.94
CA LEU A 44 2.39 9.04 -3.44
C LEU A 44 3.27 9.60 -4.58
N ASP A 45 3.99 8.74 -5.30
CA ASP A 45 4.83 9.13 -6.45
C ASP A 45 4.05 9.89 -7.53
N TYR A 46 2.79 9.49 -7.77
CA TYR A 46 1.90 10.15 -8.72
C TYR A 46 1.40 11.51 -8.21
N ALA A 47 0.99 11.60 -6.95
CA ALA A 47 0.48 12.83 -6.34
C ALA A 47 1.60 13.87 -6.16
N GLU A 48 2.81 13.40 -5.83
CA GLU A 48 3.97 14.24 -5.55
C GLU A 48 4.70 14.73 -6.79
N ASP A 49 4.31 14.31 -8.00
CA ASP A 49 4.95 14.67 -9.29
C ASP A 49 6.50 14.64 -9.24
N GLY A 50 7.06 13.69 -8.47
CA GLY A 50 8.51 13.53 -8.30
C GLY A 50 9.13 14.00 -6.97
N HIS A 51 8.36 14.18 -5.89
CA HIS A 51 8.93 14.13 -4.54
C HIS A 51 9.26 12.68 -4.14
N TYR A 52 10.27 12.53 -3.28
CA TYR A 52 10.93 11.26 -2.98
C TYR A 52 10.43 10.64 -1.67
N ASP A 53 9.19 10.91 -1.29
CA ASP A 53 8.67 10.36 -0.06
C ASP A 53 8.46 8.84 -0.23
N THR A 54 8.60 8.13 0.88
CA THR A 54 8.52 6.68 0.91
C THR A 54 7.49 6.23 1.93
N GLY A 55 6.35 5.73 1.47
CA GLY A 55 5.38 5.02 2.29
C GLY A 55 5.85 3.61 2.61
N LYS A 56 5.95 3.28 3.90
CA LYS A 56 6.20 1.92 4.38
C LYS A 56 5.16 1.50 5.39
N LEU A 57 4.67 0.26 5.25
CA LEU A 57 3.76 -0.32 6.23
C LEU A 57 4.57 -0.87 7.41
N VAL A 58 4.53 -0.17 8.54
CA VAL A 58 5.28 -0.50 9.76
C VAL A 58 4.29 -0.95 10.83
N GLY A 59 4.30 -2.24 11.15
CA GLY A 59 3.35 -2.80 12.11
C GLY A 59 1.95 -2.84 11.52
N ASN A 60 1.12 -1.86 11.89
CA ASN A 60 -0.27 -1.74 11.44
C ASN A 60 -0.61 -0.32 10.94
N GLU A 61 0.40 0.50 10.65
CA GLU A 61 0.25 1.87 10.14
C GLU A 61 1.18 2.05 8.92
N ILE A 62 0.78 2.88 7.96
CA ILE A 62 1.68 3.31 6.88
C ILE A 62 2.38 4.57 7.33
N GLN A 63 3.69 4.52 7.42
CA GLN A 63 4.53 5.66 7.76
C GLN A 63 5.14 6.21 6.47
N VAL A 64 4.91 7.48 6.22
CA VAL A 64 5.51 8.20 5.09
C VAL A 64 6.80 8.84 5.56
N PHE A 65 7.89 8.54 4.85
CA PHE A 65 9.23 9.03 5.15
C PHE A 65 9.67 10.00 4.05
N ASP A 66 9.98 11.24 4.42
CA ASP A 66 10.60 12.22 3.52
C ASP A 66 12.03 11.83 3.15
N LEU A 67 12.64 12.53 2.19
CA LEU A 67 14.05 12.49 1.83
C LEU A 67 15.03 12.44 3.01
N ASN A 68 14.67 13.08 4.13
CA ASN A 68 15.48 13.10 5.35
C ASN A 68 15.26 11.86 6.25
N ASN A 69 14.54 10.85 5.77
CA ASN A 69 14.13 9.67 6.54
C ASN A 69 13.27 10.00 7.77
N GLN A 70 12.61 11.16 7.77
CA GLN A 70 11.75 11.61 8.85
C GLN A 70 10.31 11.24 8.55
N VAL A 71 9.58 10.76 9.56
CA VAL A 71 8.16 10.43 9.40
C VAL A 71 7.36 11.72 9.29
N THR A 72 6.87 12.03 8.10
CA THR A 72 6.02 13.19 7.82
C THR A 72 4.57 12.89 8.18
N LYS A 73 4.12 11.68 7.87
CA LYS A 73 2.75 11.22 8.09
C LYS A 73 2.69 9.78 8.58
N ARG A 74 1.66 9.49 9.37
CA ARG A 74 1.26 8.14 9.78
C ARG A 74 -0.20 7.95 9.43
N ILE A 75 -0.46 6.96 8.60
CA ILE A 75 -1.78 6.63 8.08
C ILE A 75 -2.23 5.35 8.79
N GLN A 76 -3.39 5.42 9.41
CA GLN A 76 -3.98 4.30 10.13
C GLN A 76 -4.96 3.54 9.23
N PRO A 77 -5.17 2.25 9.46
CA PRO A 77 -6.20 1.48 8.76
C PRO A 77 -7.58 2.02 9.14
N LEU A 78 -8.56 1.76 8.27
CA LEU A 78 -9.95 2.18 8.48
C LEU A 78 -10.63 1.34 9.58
N GLY A 79 -10.25 0.07 9.69
CA GLY A 79 -10.72 -0.89 10.67
C GLY A 79 -9.61 -1.35 11.61
N ASP A 80 -9.55 -2.66 11.85
CA ASP A 80 -8.54 -3.27 12.72
C ASP A 80 -7.15 -3.34 12.06
N SER A 81 -7.07 -3.62 10.75
CA SER A 81 -5.81 -3.73 9.99
C SER A 81 -6.05 -3.48 8.50
N PHE A 82 -5.02 -3.01 7.79
CA PHE A 82 -5.06 -2.80 6.34
C PHE A 82 -5.44 -4.08 5.59
N GLU A 83 -4.97 -5.23 6.05
CA GLU A 83 -5.32 -6.52 5.48
C GLU A 83 -6.83 -6.77 5.57
N GLN A 84 -7.43 -6.56 6.74
CA GLN A 84 -8.88 -6.74 6.91
C GLN A 84 -9.69 -5.73 6.11
N ASP A 85 -9.24 -4.48 6.02
CA ASP A 85 -9.90 -3.48 5.20
C ASP A 85 -9.84 -3.84 3.71
N PHE A 86 -8.70 -4.35 3.25
CA PHE A 86 -8.54 -4.82 1.87
C PHE A 86 -9.41 -6.05 1.58
N GLU A 87 -9.49 -7.00 2.53
CA GLU A 87 -10.36 -8.16 2.40
C GLU A 87 -11.85 -7.80 2.44
N ALA A 88 -12.23 -6.81 3.26
CA ALA A 88 -13.60 -6.36 3.38
C ALA A 88 -14.03 -5.55 2.14
N ASN A 89 -13.23 -4.56 1.73
CA ASN A 89 -13.46 -3.71 0.56
C ASN A 89 -12.13 -3.11 0.05
N ALA A 90 -11.46 -3.81 -0.87
CA ALA A 90 -10.24 -3.35 -1.51
C ALA A 90 -10.39 -1.96 -2.15
N ASP A 91 -11.45 -1.75 -2.93
CA ASP A 91 -11.73 -0.47 -3.60
C ASP A 91 -11.82 0.72 -2.62
N ARG A 92 -12.49 0.51 -1.49
CA ARG A 92 -12.60 1.51 -0.42
C ARG A 92 -11.25 1.81 0.21
N LEU A 93 -10.43 0.79 0.43
CA LEU A 93 -9.10 0.98 0.98
C LEU A 93 -8.20 1.72 -0.01
N LEU A 94 -8.24 1.35 -1.29
CA LEU A 94 -7.46 1.98 -2.35
C LEU A 94 -7.81 3.47 -2.49
N GLY A 95 -9.11 3.82 -2.52
CA GLY A 95 -9.54 5.21 -2.53
C GLY A 95 -9.13 6.00 -1.28
N TYR A 96 -9.10 5.36 -0.11
CA TYR A 96 -8.59 5.99 1.12
C TYR A 96 -7.08 6.24 1.05
N LEU A 97 -6.32 5.28 0.50
CA LEU A 97 -4.87 5.40 0.34
C LEU A 97 -4.50 6.48 -0.68
N GLU A 98 -5.25 6.60 -1.77
CA GLU A 98 -5.09 7.67 -2.77
C GLU A 98 -5.35 9.04 -2.15
N ASP A 99 -6.46 9.21 -1.41
CA ASP A 99 -6.79 10.47 -0.71
C ASP A 99 -5.75 10.85 0.35
N GLU A 100 -5.23 9.88 1.12
CA GLU A 100 -4.15 10.15 2.07
C GLU A 100 -2.82 10.47 1.39
N ALA A 101 -2.52 9.88 0.23
CA ALA A 101 -1.32 10.21 -0.55
C ALA A 101 -1.41 11.63 -1.13
N ASP A 102 -2.56 12.01 -1.69
CA ASP A 102 -2.80 13.37 -2.21
C ASP A 102 -2.66 14.44 -1.11
N LYS A 103 -3.20 14.16 0.08
CA LYS A 103 -3.00 15.01 1.26
C LYS A 103 -1.55 15.13 1.72
N VAL A 104 -0.73 14.11 1.47
CA VAL A 104 0.69 14.17 1.81
C VAL A 104 1.43 15.02 0.76
N ALA A 105 1.09 14.87 -0.52
CA ALA A 105 1.68 15.65 -1.60
C ALA A 105 1.29 17.15 -1.54
N ASP A 106 0.10 17.49 -1.04
CA ASP A 106 -0.36 18.88 -0.90
C ASP A 106 0.25 19.61 0.34
N MET A 107 1.02 18.93 1.20
CA MET A 107 1.63 19.51 2.41
C MET A 107 2.96 20.23 2.17
#